data_AF-A0A0C9UL69-F1
#
_entry.id   AF-A0A0C9UL69-F1
#
_cell.length_a   1.000
_cell.length_b   1.000
_cell.length_c   1.000
_cell.angle_alpha   90.00
_cell.angle_beta   90.00
_cell.angle_gamma   90.00
#
_symmetry.space_group_name_H-M   'P 1'
#
loop_
_entity.id
_entity.type
_entity.pdbx_description
1 polymer ?
#
loop_
_entity_poly.entity_id
_entity_poly.type
_entity_poly.pdbx_seq_one_letter_code
_entity_poly.pdbx_strand_id
1 'polypeptide(L)'
;MLAISQPSSPLKSTQIHTEQQWDLTCRNNTREAISDICFLGMPELLDLAGDPKSGNGFDLFIRGIIYDPEDCEKEEMVHLDITRDAIPTENVPIYISVDIGSLIWKTHHLHLKASINIHMAPYIQPKPPINTHNRTYVNLIKPQTDIHSILHIHFGHLQGGINVWIAFPRMTHKQQDSPYFATQIPLLVQDHWFAFILIPAIKKIYGRGSKEYVNHSPQEYNARAAGKTETRLVDQIKLQELQDQIDTIIHEDEDEDLHIFGSFFFIMDIRGIKLTNKDRDHLGNAPFEVLADVIPALDFHYMFKPENGECVIDLGISAGSEADQPMVGLWNLTKVDASFAQAGTNTPYLFNVGTLADYGAVSAEYPIDCASVLQMRYHMAYNLIFEIVHGNIQFPENSDAYAANSTFHAHINQIVNLYRDAKQSSYGVRDEL
;
A
#
# COMPACT_ATOMS: atom_id res chain seq x y z
N MET A 1 43.56 24.95 -31.59
CA MET A 1 44.29 25.98 -30.81
C MET A 1 44.06 25.63 -29.33
N LEU A 2 44.71 24.57 -28.81
CA LEU A 2 46.02 24.55 -28.15
C LEU A 2 46.21 25.69 -27.13
N ALA A 3 46.10 25.37 -25.84
CA ALA A 3 47.16 25.64 -24.87
C ALA A 3 46.90 24.86 -23.57
N ILE A 4 47.88 24.03 -23.23
CA ILE A 4 48.05 23.26 -22.00
C ILE A 4 48.76 24.17 -21.00
N SER A 5 48.40 24.10 -19.72
CA SER A 5 49.33 24.46 -18.63
C SER A 5 49.19 23.47 -17.49
N GLN A 6 50.28 22.78 -17.17
CA GLN A 6 50.47 22.03 -15.93
C GLN A 6 50.91 22.99 -14.81
N PRO A 7 50.76 22.56 -13.56
CA PRO A 7 51.96 22.48 -12.73
C PRO A 7 52.11 21.14 -11.98
N SER A 8 53.36 20.64 -12.01
CA SER A 8 54.03 19.75 -11.04
C SER A 8 54.01 20.38 -9.62
N SER A 9 53.93 19.70 -8.47
CA SER A 9 54.61 18.49 -7.95
C SER A 9 53.89 18.01 -6.64
N PRO A 10 54.40 17.02 -5.87
CA PRO A 10 53.70 15.78 -5.52
C PRO A 10 53.03 15.80 -4.13
N LEU A 11 51.76 15.34 -4.07
CA LEU A 11 51.10 15.02 -2.81
C LEU A 11 51.09 13.49 -2.61
N LYS A 12 51.78 13.13 -1.53
CA LYS A 12 51.85 11.87 -0.79
C LYS A 12 50.79 10.83 -1.15
N SER A 13 51.29 9.63 -1.45
CA SER A 13 50.55 8.37 -1.55
C SER A 13 49.69 8.12 -0.31
N THR A 14 48.39 8.35 -0.44
CA THR A 14 47.38 7.78 0.45
C THR A 14 46.91 6.49 -0.23
N GLN A 15 47.07 5.37 0.48
CA GLN A 15 46.66 4.04 0.03
C GLN A 15 45.21 4.08 -0.44
N ILE A 16 45.00 3.84 -1.74
CA ILE A 16 43.70 3.51 -2.30
C ILE A 16 43.39 2.11 -1.80
N HIS A 17 42.50 2.00 -0.81
CA HIS A 17 41.84 0.74 -0.52
C HIS A 17 41.06 0.35 -1.77
N THR A 18 41.55 -0.68 -2.46
CA THR A 18 40.82 -1.39 -3.51
C THR A 18 39.46 -1.84 -2.96
N GLU A 19 38.39 -1.34 -3.58
CA GLU A 19 37.04 -1.85 -3.45
C GLU A 19 37.07 -3.36 -3.66
N GLN A 20 36.64 -4.11 -2.64
CA GLN A 20 36.39 -5.55 -2.78
C GLN A 20 35.26 -5.72 -3.79
N GLN A 21 35.64 -6.10 -5.00
CA GLN A 21 34.76 -6.68 -5.99
C GLN A 21 34.11 -7.92 -5.34
N TRP A 22 32.80 -7.87 -5.10
CA TRP A 22 32.05 -9.01 -4.56
C TRP A 22 32.07 -10.12 -5.59
N ASP A 23 32.90 -11.14 -5.34
CA ASP A 23 32.99 -12.32 -6.17
C ASP A 23 31.79 -13.24 -5.90
N LEU A 24 30.78 -13.14 -6.77
CA LEU A 24 29.59 -13.99 -6.78
C LEU A 24 29.86 -15.44 -7.23
N THR A 25 31.12 -15.87 -7.33
CA THR A 25 31.51 -17.25 -7.68
C THR A 25 31.97 -18.09 -6.49
N CYS A 26 31.67 -17.68 -5.24
CA CYS A 26 31.94 -18.45 -4.01
C CYS A 26 31.09 -19.74 -3.87
N ARG A 27 31.15 -20.64 -4.85
CA ARG A 27 30.57 -21.98 -4.79
C ARG A 27 31.59 -23.09 -4.58
N ASN A 28 32.91 -22.85 -4.52
CA ASN A 28 33.87 -23.97 -4.53
C ASN A 28 35.22 -23.78 -3.82
N ASN A 29 35.36 -22.87 -2.84
CA ASN A 29 36.55 -22.89 -1.97
C ASN A 29 36.24 -23.66 -0.68
N THR A 30 36.73 -24.92 -0.68
CA THR A 30 36.99 -25.83 0.45
C THR A 30 36.91 -25.15 1.82
N ARG A 31 35.87 -25.42 2.63
CA ARG A 31 35.80 -26.55 3.58
C ARG A 31 37.09 -26.71 4.40
N GLU A 32 37.38 -25.73 5.25
CA GLU A 32 38.02 -25.97 6.53
C GLU A 32 36.98 -25.70 7.64
N ALA A 33 36.44 -26.79 8.17
CA ALA A 33 35.63 -26.94 9.40
C ALA A 33 34.63 -25.84 9.80
N ILE A 34 33.42 -25.89 9.21
CA ILE A 34 32.18 -25.60 9.95
C ILE A 34 31.69 -26.98 10.44
N SER A 35 32.30 -27.52 11.48
CA SER A 35 31.88 -28.79 12.11
C SER A 35 30.79 -28.60 13.17
N ASP A 36 30.45 -27.34 13.48
CA ASP A 36 29.72 -27.00 14.71
C ASP A 36 28.32 -26.42 14.44
N ILE A 37 27.82 -26.49 13.20
CA ILE A 37 26.47 -26.05 12.82
C ILE A 37 25.68 -27.23 12.26
N CYS A 38 24.62 -27.61 12.97
CA CYS A 38 23.65 -28.61 12.56
C CYS A 38 22.48 -27.93 11.84
N PHE A 39 22.29 -28.27 10.56
CA PHE A 39 21.15 -27.79 9.77
C PHE A 39 19.97 -28.73 9.95
N LEU A 40 18.84 -28.22 10.41
CA LEU A 40 17.65 -29.03 10.74
C LEU A 40 16.41 -28.47 10.07
N GLY A 41 15.54 -29.36 9.59
CA GLY A 41 14.18 -29.01 9.17
C GLY A 41 13.26 -28.73 10.37
N MET A 42 12.10 -28.15 10.13
CA MET A 42 11.10 -27.88 11.15
C MET A 42 10.59 -29.16 11.84
N PRO A 43 10.28 -30.27 11.14
CA PRO A 43 9.91 -31.54 11.79
C PRO A 43 11.04 -32.09 12.67
N GLU A 44 12.28 -32.06 12.17
CA GLU A 44 13.45 -32.54 12.93
C GLU A 44 13.65 -31.73 14.22
N LEU A 45 13.49 -30.40 14.15
CA LEU A 45 13.54 -29.54 15.34
C LEU A 45 12.42 -29.85 16.33
N LEU A 46 11.19 -30.07 15.85
CA LEU A 46 10.06 -30.39 16.72
C LEU A 46 10.25 -31.75 17.40
N ASP A 47 10.78 -32.74 16.69
CA ASP A 47 11.08 -34.05 17.24
C ASP A 47 12.16 -33.98 18.33
N LEU A 48 13.22 -33.18 18.10
CA LEU A 48 14.30 -32.95 19.07
C LEU A 48 13.86 -32.15 20.29
N ALA A 49 12.96 -31.17 20.12
CA ALA A 49 12.40 -30.39 21.22
C ALA A 49 11.57 -31.26 22.19
N GLY A 50 10.99 -32.36 21.70
CA GLY A 50 10.20 -33.30 22.49
C GLY A 50 8.95 -32.66 23.13
N ASP A 51 8.63 -33.04 24.36
CA ASP A 51 7.50 -32.44 25.10
C ASP A 51 7.79 -30.95 25.36
N PRO A 52 6.87 -30.01 25.05
CA PRO A 52 7.01 -28.60 25.37
C PRO A 52 7.33 -28.29 26.85
N LYS A 53 7.04 -29.22 27.77
CA LYS A 53 7.35 -29.11 29.21
C LYS A 53 8.76 -29.56 29.58
N SER A 54 9.51 -30.15 28.65
CA SER A 54 10.86 -30.70 28.89
C SER A 54 11.93 -29.62 29.10
N GLY A 55 11.68 -28.39 28.68
CA GLY A 55 12.65 -27.29 28.73
C GLY A 55 13.63 -27.25 27.54
N ASN A 56 13.79 -28.36 26.81
CA ASN A 56 14.70 -28.47 25.66
C ASN A 56 14.38 -27.49 24.53
N GLY A 57 13.10 -27.14 24.37
CA GLY A 57 12.68 -26.17 23.36
C GLY A 57 13.27 -24.77 23.54
N PHE A 58 13.66 -24.37 24.76
CA PHE A 58 14.27 -23.06 24.97
C PHE A 58 15.68 -23.00 24.37
N ASP A 59 16.52 -23.99 24.69
CA ASP A 59 17.87 -24.07 24.15
C ASP A 59 17.84 -24.23 22.62
N LEU A 60 16.91 -25.04 22.11
CA LEU A 60 16.82 -25.30 20.67
C LEU A 60 16.26 -24.12 19.86
N PHE A 61 15.12 -23.52 20.26
CA PHE A 61 14.44 -22.49 19.47
C PHE A 61 14.87 -21.05 19.79
N ILE A 62 15.39 -20.79 21.01
CA ILE A 62 15.78 -19.44 21.43
C ILE A 62 17.30 -19.27 21.43
N ARG A 63 18.05 -20.22 22.01
CA ARG A 63 19.52 -20.16 22.00
C ARG A 63 20.13 -20.74 20.72
N GLY A 64 19.39 -21.58 20.00
CA GLY A 64 19.85 -22.20 18.77
C GLY A 64 20.97 -23.22 19.01
N ILE A 65 20.86 -24.04 20.05
CA ILE A 65 21.89 -25.04 20.39
C ILE A 65 21.30 -26.43 20.62
N ILE A 66 22.11 -27.45 20.39
CA ILE A 66 21.89 -28.83 20.79
C ILE A 66 23.15 -29.37 21.48
N TYR A 67 22.98 -30.33 22.39
CA TYR A 67 24.11 -30.98 23.08
C TYR A 67 24.39 -32.33 22.46
N ASP A 68 25.69 -32.68 22.34
CA ASP A 68 26.10 -33.99 21.89
C ASP A 68 25.59 -35.07 22.86
N PRO A 69 24.88 -36.11 22.39
CA PRO A 69 24.34 -37.15 23.27
C PRO A 69 25.43 -37.98 23.96
N GLU A 70 26.65 -38.00 23.43
CA GLU A 70 27.80 -38.70 24.02
C GLU A 70 28.68 -37.78 24.87
N ASP A 71 28.59 -36.46 24.67
CA ASP A 71 29.33 -35.43 25.42
C ASP A 71 28.43 -34.22 25.73
N CYS A 72 27.74 -34.25 26.87
CA CYS A 72 26.81 -33.19 27.27
C CYS A 72 27.45 -31.81 27.49
N GLU A 73 28.78 -31.69 27.47
CA GLU A 73 29.48 -30.39 27.53
C GLU A 73 29.75 -29.80 26.14
N LYS A 74 29.57 -30.59 25.07
CA LYS A 74 29.75 -30.15 23.70
C LYS A 74 28.45 -29.60 23.13
N GLU A 75 28.42 -28.29 22.94
CA GLU A 75 27.33 -27.57 22.26
C GLU A 75 27.58 -27.53 20.76
N GLU A 76 26.55 -27.84 19.97
CA GLU A 76 26.50 -27.60 18.53
C GLU A 76 25.44 -26.54 18.24
N MET A 77 25.77 -25.58 17.38
CA MET A 77 24.84 -24.55 16.95
C MET A 77 23.82 -25.14 15.98
N VAL A 78 22.60 -24.65 16.02
CA VAL A 78 21.49 -25.12 15.20
C VAL A 78 21.07 -24.03 14.24
N HIS A 79 20.93 -24.39 12.97
CA HIS A 79 20.37 -23.53 11.93
C HIS A 79 19.12 -24.17 11.35
N LEU A 80 18.00 -23.46 11.44
CA LEU A 80 16.75 -23.90 10.80
C LEU A 80 16.88 -23.75 9.28
N ASP A 81 16.83 -24.88 8.58
CA ASP A 81 16.80 -24.95 7.12
C ASP A 81 15.46 -25.51 6.66
N ILE A 82 14.50 -24.62 6.44
CA ILE A 82 13.16 -24.97 5.95
C ILE A 82 13.18 -25.54 4.52
N THR A 83 14.28 -25.44 3.78
CA THR A 83 14.36 -26.05 2.44
C THR A 83 14.39 -27.57 2.49
N ARG A 84 14.76 -28.16 3.64
CA ARG A 84 14.69 -29.60 3.88
C ARG A 84 13.26 -30.13 3.88
N ASP A 85 12.30 -29.26 4.22
CA ASP A 85 10.86 -29.56 4.26
C ASP A 85 10.12 -29.06 3.03
N ALA A 86 10.83 -28.42 2.09
CA ALA A 86 10.22 -27.81 0.93
C ALA A 86 9.72 -28.89 -0.04
N ILE A 87 8.46 -28.76 -0.46
CA ILE A 87 7.90 -29.56 -1.54
C ILE A 87 8.08 -28.77 -2.85
N PRO A 88 8.71 -29.35 -3.88
CA PRO A 88 8.84 -28.70 -5.19
C PRO A 88 7.47 -28.33 -5.77
N THR A 89 7.35 -27.13 -6.34
CA THR A 89 6.11 -26.64 -6.96
C THR A 89 5.64 -27.49 -8.14
N GLU A 90 6.52 -28.25 -8.77
CA GLU A 90 6.17 -29.23 -9.80
C GLU A 90 5.34 -30.42 -9.29
N ASN A 91 5.39 -30.68 -7.98
CA ASN A 91 4.68 -31.78 -7.33
C ASN A 91 3.39 -31.35 -6.63
N VAL A 92 3.06 -30.05 -6.66
CA VAL A 92 1.92 -29.46 -5.97
C VAL A 92 1.18 -28.53 -6.92
N PRO A 93 -0.13 -28.71 -7.14
CA PRO A 93 -0.91 -27.75 -7.93
C PRO A 93 -0.88 -26.38 -7.26
N ILE A 94 -0.47 -25.36 -8.01
CA ILE A 94 -0.44 -23.97 -7.58
C ILE A 94 -1.55 -23.20 -8.30
N TYR A 95 -2.47 -22.65 -7.52
CA TYR A 95 -3.48 -21.73 -8.01
C TYR A 95 -2.94 -20.30 -8.00
N ILE A 96 -2.94 -19.67 -9.17
CA ILE A 96 -2.59 -18.25 -9.33
C ILE A 96 -3.88 -17.48 -9.52
N SER A 97 -4.10 -16.48 -8.66
CA SER A 97 -5.19 -15.51 -8.79
C SER A 97 -4.65 -14.11 -9.00
N VAL A 98 -5.43 -13.30 -9.72
CA VAL A 98 -5.18 -11.88 -9.90
C VAL A 98 -6.40 -11.12 -9.41
N ASP A 99 -6.18 -10.16 -8.53
CA ASP A 99 -7.22 -9.31 -7.95
C ASP A 99 -6.80 -7.84 -7.96
N ILE A 100 -7.77 -6.95 -7.80
CA ILE A 100 -7.53 -5.53 -7.66
C ILE A 100 -7.94 -5.12 -6.25
N GLY A 101 -7.00 -4.52 -5.52
CA GLY A 101 -7.20 -4.10 -4.14
C GLY A 101 -7.82 -2.73 -3.98
N SER A 102 -7.30 -1.78 -4.76
CA SER A 102 -7.73 -0.38 -4.76
C SER A 102 -7.71 0.17 -6.18
N LEU A 103 -8.46 1.25 -6.36
CA LEU A 103 -8.38 2.10 -7.54
C LEU A 103 -8.40 3.55 -7.09
N ILE A 104 -7.54 4.38 -7.69
CA ILE A 104 -7.53 5.82 -7.54
C ILE A 104 -7.57 6.45 -8.93
N TRP A 105 -8.55 7.29 -9.20
CA TRP A 105 -8.63 8.04 -10.46
C TRP A 105 -8.60 9.54 -10.21
N LYS A 106 -7.70 10.22 -10.92
CA LYS A 106 -7.49 11.66 -10.78
C LYS A 106 -7.82 12.32 -12.09
N THR A 107 -8.74 13.27 -12.06
CA THR A 107 -9.27 13.88 -13.28
C THR A 107 -9.69 15.32 -13.02
N HIS A 108 -9.59 16.17 -14.04
CA HIS A 108 -10.23 17.48 -14.02
C HIS A 108 -11.73 17.38 -14.29
N HIS A 109 -12.18 16.29 -14.92
CA HIS A 109 -13.56 16.09 -15.32
C HIS A 109 -14.07 14.71 -14.89
N LEU A 110 -15.00 14.71 -13.95
CA LEU A 110 -15.61 13.51 -13.40
C LEU A 110 -16.69 12.97 -14.35
N HIS A 111 -16.45 11.77 -14.88
CA HIS A 111 -17.38 11.05 -15.74
C HIS A 111 -17.79 9.72 -15.09
N LEU A 112 -19.09 9.53 -14.86
CA LEU A 112 -19.65 8.39 -14.16
C LEU A 112 -20.88 7.86 -14.92
N LYS A 113 -21.12 6.54 -14.86
CA LYS A 113 -22.34 5.90 -15.40
C LYS A 113 -23.50 5.93 -14.40
N ALA A 114 -23.20 5.96 -13.12
CA ALA A 114 -24.18 6.04 -12.05
C ALA A 114 -24.29 7.46 -11.47
N SER A 115 -25.40 7.72 -10.80
CA SER A 115 -25.60 8.95 -10.04
C SER A 115 -24.70 9.00 -8.80
N ILE A 116 -24.28 10.20 -8.43
CA ILE A 116 -23.43 10.47 -7.26
C ILE A 116 -24.21 11.25 -6.19
N ASN A 117 -23.96 10.93 -4.92
CA ASN A 117 -24.46 11.73 -3.80
C ASN A 117 -23.44 12.80 -3.45
N ILE A 118 -23.76 14.06 -3.75
CA ILE A 118 -22.90 15.21 -3.50
C ILE A 118 -23.26 15.84 -2.17
N HIS A 119 -22.26 16.18 -1.36
CA HIS A 119 -22.46 16.86 -0.10
C HIS A 119 -22.99 18.28 -0.29
N MET A 120 -23.92 18.70 0.57
CA MET A 120 -24.47 20.06 0.58
C MET A 120 -23.94 20.91 1.74
N ALA A 121 -23.08 20.32 2.58
CA ALA A 121 -22.46 20.93 3.75
C ALA A 121 -21.06 20.33 3.94
N PRO A 122 -20.12 21.05 4.59
CA PRO A 122 -18.79 20.53 4.90
C PRO A 122 -18.84 19.17 5.59
N TYR A 123 -18.04 18.23 5.10
CA TYR A 123 -17.90 16.92 5.73
C TYR A 123 -16.90 17.00 6.89
N ILE A 124 -17.42 17.11 8.11
CA ILE A 124 -16.61 17.25 9.32
C ILE A 124 -16.21 15.87 9.83
N GLN A 125 -14.91 15.62 9.88
CA GLN A 125 -14.32 14.41 10.45
C GLN A 125 -13.03 14.73 11.21
N PRO A 126 -12.64 13.90 12.20
CA PRO A 126 -11.50 14.18 13.06
C PRO A 126 -10.13 14.09 12.35
N LYS A 127 -10.07 13.46 11.17
CA LYS A 127 -8.84 13.30 10.37
C LYS A 127 -9.07 13.82 8.96
N PRO A 128 -8.03 14.29 8.25
CA PRO A 128 -8.16 14.60 6.84
C PRO A 128 -8.69 13.36 6.10
N PRO A 129 -9.49 13.54 5.04
CA PRO A 129 -10.08 12.39 4.37
C PRO A 129 -9.08 11.40 3.80
N ILE A 130 -8.01 11.89 3.21
CA ILE A 130 -6.89 11.10 2.71
C ILE A 130 -5.70 11.34 3.66
N ASN A 131 -5.61 10.53 4.72
CA ASN A 131 -4.68 10.75 5.84
C ASN A 131 -3.41 9.87 5.86
N THR A 132 -3.25 8.97 4.90
CA THR A 132 -2.22 7.91 4.88
C THR A 132 -1.61 7.74 3.50
N HIS A 133 -0.31 8.02 3.34
CA HIS A 133 0.41 7.99 2.06
C HIS A 133 0.00 6.83 1.14
N ASN A 134 -0.72 7.15 0.06
CA ASN A 134 -1.27 6.20 -0.91
C ASN A 134 -0.40 6.07 -2.17
N ARG A 135 0.83 6.61 -2.13
CA ARG A 135 1.84 6.56 -3.20
C ARG A 135 1.34 7.10 -4.54
N THR A 136 0.36 7.99 -4.48
CA THR A 136 -0.22 8.61 -5.65
C THR A 136 0.20 10.08 -5.72
N TYR A 137 1.08 10.39 -6.66
CA TYR A 137 1.63 11.74 -6.84
C TYR A 137 0.82 12.57 -7.85
N VAL A 138 0.84 13.90 -7.71
CA VAL A 138 0.29 14.85 -8.69
C VAL A 138 1.39 15.83 -9.13
N ASN A 139 1.46 16.08 -10.44
CA ASN A 139 2.38 17.04 -11.02
C ASN A 139 1.83 18.47 -10.90
N LEU A 140 1.98 19.08 -9.73
CA LEU A 140 1.78 20.52 -9.56
C LEU A 140 3.10 21.19 -9.92
N ILE A 141 3.24 21.72 -11.15
CA ILE A 141 4.41 22.47 -11.68
C ILE A 141 5.67 22.33 -10.80
N LYS A 142 6.47 21.29 -11.10
CA LYS A 142 7.71 20.83 -10.41
C LYS A 142 8.15 21.60 -9.14
N PRO A 143 8.40 20.90 -8.02
CA PRO A 143 8.49 19.44 -7.88
C PRO A 143 7.13 18.73 -7.69
N GLN A 144 7.10 17.44 -7.99
CA GLN A 144 5.96 16.56 -7.71
C GLN A 144 5.53 16.66 -6.25
N THR A 145 4.23 16.72 -6.00
CA THR A 145 3.66 16.78 -4.65
C THR A 145 2.73 15.58 -4.45
N ASP A 146 2.88 14.91 -3.31
CA ASP A 146 1.98 13.83 -2.90
C ASP A 146 0.57 14.36 -2.64
N ILE A 147 -0.47 13.61 -3.01
CA ILE A 147 -1.88 13.98 -2.84
C ILE A 147 -2.22 14.22 -1.38
N HIS A 148 -1.61 13.47 -0.46
CA HIS A 148 -1.81 13.68 0.98
C HIS A 148 -1.36 15.06 1.45
N SER A 149 -0.43 15.66 0.71
CA SER A 149 0.06 17.01 0.98
C SER A 149 -0.79 18.08 0.28
N ILE A 150 -1.75 17.70 -0.56
CA ILE A 150 -2.70 18.61 -1.21
C ILE A 150 -3.96 18.69 -0.37
N LEU A 151 -4.37 19.90 -0.09
CA LEU A 151 -5.61 20.19 0.61
C LEU A 151 -6.82 19.71 -0.19
N HIS A 152 -7.70 18.93 0.46
CA HIS A 152 -8.85 18.33 -0.19
C HIS A 152 -10.07 18.26 0.74
N ILE A 153 -11.25 18.16 0.13
CA ILE A 153 -12.54 17.98 0.81
C ILE A 153 -13.26 16.76 0.26
N HIS A 154 -14.16 16.17 1.06
CA HIS A 154 -15.10 15.16 0.55
C HIS A 154 -16.18 15.84 -0.27
N PHE A 155 -16.23 15.52 -1.56
CA PHE A 155 -17.22 16.07 -2.47
C PHE A 155 -18.50 15.25 -2.45
N GLY A 156 -18.37 13.92 -2.44
CA GLY A 156 -19.50 13.02 -2.48
C GLY A 156 -19.09 11.57 -2.57
N HIS A 157 -20.08 10.70 -2.68
CA HIS A 157 -19.84 9.26 -2.75
C HIS A 157 -20.90 8.57 -3.63
N LEU A 158 -20.55 7.40 -4.16
CA LEU A 158 -21.47 6.49 -4.82
C LEU A 158 -21.79 5.30 -3.89
N GLN A 159 -22.70 4.43 -4.34
CA GLN A 159 -22.86 3.12 -3.71
C GLN A 159 -21.61 2.26 -3.90
N GLY A 160 -21.38 1.29 -3.01
CA GLY A 160 -20.22 0.40 -3.09
C GLY A 160 -18.92 0.98 -2.52
N GLY A 161 -18.99 2.04 -1.72
CA GLY A 161 -17.82 2.59 -1.01
C GLY A 161 -16.88 3.42 -1.89
N ILE A 162 -17.36 3.91 -3.03
CA ILE A 162 -16.62 4.80 -3.92
C ILE A 162 -16.73 6.23 -3.38
N ASN A 163 -15.61 6.83 -3.01
CA ASN A 163 -15.59 8.22 -2.55
C ASN A 163 -15.02 9.12 -3.64
N VAL A 164 -15.49 10.36 -3.66
CA VAL A 164 -15.02 11.41 -4.53
C VAL A 164 -14.60 12.60 -3.69
N TRP A 165 -13.38 13.03 -3.90
CA TRP A 165 -12.73 14.15 -3.25
C TRP A 165 -12.49 15.26 -4.28
N ILE A 166 -12.44 16.50 -3.81
CA ILE A 166 -11.90 17.62 -4.59
C ILE A 166 -10.62 18.07 -3.90
N ALA A 167 -9.55 18.19 -4.69
CA ALA A 167 -8.26 18.68 -4.25
C ALA A 167 -7.99 20.09 -4.80
N PHE A 168 -7.35 20.93 -3.99
CA PHE A 168 -7.09 22.35 -4.27
C PHE A 168 -5.58 22.65 -4.23
N PRO A 169 -4.87 22.43 -5.34
CA PRO A 169 -3.43 22.65 -5.45
C PRO A 169 -2.94 24.01 -4.95
N ARG A 170 -3.62 25.09 -5.33
CA ARG A 170 -3.22 26.48 -5.02
C ARG A 170 -3.25 26.80 -3.53
N MET A 171 -3.95 26.00 -2.74
CA MET A 171 -4.08 26.20 -1.30
C MET A 171 -3.01 25.45 -0.50
N THR A 172 -2.14 24.67 -1.16
CA THR A 172 -1.09 23.89 -0.51
C THR A 172 -0.10 24.81 0.23
N HIS A 173 0.02 24.63 1.54
CA HIS A 173 0.94 25.40 2.40
C HIS A 173 1.44 24.56 3.57
N LYS A 174 2.53 25.01 4.22
CA LYS A 174 3.01 24.41 5.48
C LYS A 174 2.22 24.92 6.67
N GLN A 175 2.06 24.08 7.69
CA GLN A 175 1.49 24.53 8.96
C GLN A 175 2.39 25.63 9.59
N GLN A 176 1.75 26.62 10.22
CA GLN A 176 2.42 27.85 10.67
C GLN A 176 3.60 27.63 11.63
N ASP A 177 3.62 26.51 12.35
CA ASP A 177 4.67 26.15 13.32
C ASP A 177 5.18 24.71 13.16
N SER A 178 5.05 24.13 11.97
CA SER A 178 5.37 22.73 11.72
C SER A 178 6.01 22.54 10.34
N PRO A 179 7.00 21.63 10.21
CA PRO A 179 7.62 21.34 8.92
C PRO A 179 6.67 20.61 7.96
N TYR A 180 5.52 20.15 8.47
CA TYR A 180 4.53 19.36 7.72
C TYR A 180 3.58 20.25 6.91
N PHE A 181 3.16 19.74 5.76
CA PHE A 181 2.11 20.36 4.95
C PHE A 181 0.76 20.31 5.67
N ALA A 182 -0.04 21.36 5.51
CA ALA A 182 -1.43 21.34 5.92
C ALA A 182 -2.18 20.34 5.03
N THR A 183 -2.92 19.43 5.66
CA THR A 183 -3.66 18.35 4.97
C THR A 183 -5.18 18.52 5.08
N GLN A 184 -5.64 19.48 5.89
CA GLN A 184 -7.04 19.83 6.08
C GLN A 184 -7.33 21.26 5.64
N ILE A 185 -8.43 21.44 4.93
CA ILE A 185 -8.94 22.77 4.59
C ILE A 185 -9.65 23.35 5.82
N PRO A 186 -9.32 24.58 6.25
CA PRO A 186 -10.04 25.25 7.34
C PRO A 186 -11.54 25.28 7.07
N LEU A 187 -12.36 25.07 8.11
CA LEU A 187 -13.82 24.99 7.96
C LEU A 187 -14.41 26.22 7.25
N LEU A 188 -13.91 27.43 7.55
CA LEU A 188 -14.35 28.67 6.90
C LEU A 188 -14.12 28.66 5.38
N VAL A 189 -13.03 28.06 4.91
CA VAL A 189 -12.74 27.93 3.48
C VAL A 189 -13.65 26.88 2.84
N GLN A 190 -13.96 25.79 3.56
CA GLN A 190 -14.96 24.83 3.11
C GLN A 190 -16.35 25.49 3.02
N ASP A 191 -16.79 26.19 4.05
CA ASP A 191 -18.06 26.94 4.06
C ASP A 191 -18.15 27.89 2.87
N HIS A 192 -17.05 28.57 2.54
CA HIS A 192 -16.97 29.45 1.38
C HIS A 192 -17.18 28.67 0.06
N TRP A 193 -16.51 27.53 -0.14
CA TRP A 193 -16.74 26.65 -1.29
C TRP A 193 -18.20 26.23 -1.42
N PHE A 194 -18.83 25.77 -0.33
CA PHE A 194 -20.22 25.34 -0.37
C PHE A 194 -21.17 26.51 -0.65
N ALA A 195 -20.99 27.64 0.02
CA ALA A 195 -21.90 28.77 -0.02
C ALA A 195 -21.90 29.52 -1.35
N PHE A 196 -20.71 29.75 -1.92
CA PHE A 196 -20.55 30.63 -3.07
C PHE A 196 -20.35 29.87 -4.38
N ILE A 197 -19.91 28.61 -4.35
CA ILE A 197 -19.66 27.82 -5.56
C ILE A 197 -20.66 26.67 -5.68
N LEU A 198 -20.62 25.69 -4.78
CA LEU A 198 -21.32 24.42 -4.99
C LEU A 198 -22.85 24.56 -4.90
N ILE A 199 -23.37 25.19 -3.84
CA ILE A 199 -24.82 25.35 -3.66
C ILE A 199 -25.42 26.19 -4.80
N PRO A 200 -24.83 27.34 -5.20
CA PRO A 200 -25.29 28.08 -6.37
C PRO A 200 -25.25 27.27 -7.66
N ALA A 201 -24.20 26.49 -7.91
CA ALA A 201 -24.10 25.62 -9.08
C ALA A 201 -25.23 24.56 -9.10
N ILE A 202 -25.46 23.88 -7.98
CA ILE A 202 -26.58 22.94 -7.81
C ILE A 202 -27.93 23.63 -8.07
N LYS A 203 -28.15 24.84 -7.55
CA LYS A 203 -29.42 25.57 -7.81
C LYS A 203 -29.62 25.89 -9.29
N LYS A 204 -28.56 26.08 -10.08
CA LYS A 204 -28.65 26.37 -11.52
C LYS A 204 -29.01 25.13 -12.34
N ILE A 205 -28.45 23.96 -12.03
CA ILE A 205 -28.70 22.72 -12.80
C ILE A 205 -30.07 22.08 -12.48
N TYR A 206 -30.65 22.39 -11.32
CA TYR A 206 -31.99 21.92 -10.96
C TYR A 206 -33.05 22.97 -11.30
N GLY A 207 -33.97 22.60 -12.18
CA GLY A 207 -35.01 23.49 -12.70
C GLY A 207 -36.09 23.91 -11.68
N ARG A 208 -37.08 24.68 -12.16
CA ARG A 208 -38.15 25.27 -11.32
C ARG A 208 -38.89 24.27 -10.44
N GLY A 209 -39.08 23.04 -10.89
CA GLY A 209 -39.80 21.99 -10.16
C GLY A 209 -39.01 21.30 -9.06
N SER A 210 -37.78 21.72 -8.78
CA SER A 210 -36.95 21.15 -7.71
C SER A 210 -36.57 22.19 -6.65
N LYS A 211 -37.09 23.43 -6.77
CA LYS A 211 -36.71 24.56 -5.91
C LYS A 211 -36.95 24.28 -4.43
N GLU A 212 -38.02 23.59 -4.08
CA GLU A 212 -38.33 23.25 -2.69
C GLU A 212 -37.31 22.29 -2.04
N TYR A 213 -36.47 21.61 -2.84
CA TYR A 213 -35.47 20.64 -2.37
C TYR A 213 -34.02 21.17 -2.44
N VAL A 214 -33.76 22.14 -3.33
CA VAL A 214 -32.40 22.67 -3.59
C VAL A 214 -32.22 24.14 -3.23
N ASN A 215 -33.31 24.90 -3.01
CA ASN A 215 -33.21 26.33 -2.70
C ASN A 215 -33.06 26.60 -1.20
N HIS A 216 -32.07 25.96 -0.58
CA HIS A 216 -31.74 26.20 0.82
C HIS A 216 -30.50 27.08 0.97
N SER A 217 -30.36 27.74 2.11
CA SER A 217 -29.13 28.43 2.48
C SER A 217 -28.09 27.42 3.01
N PRO A 218 -26.79 27.77 3.03
CA PRO A 218 -25.77 26.96 3.67
C PRO A 218 -26.09 26.67 5.15
N GLN A 219 -26.64 27.66 5.86
CA GLN A 219 -27.05 27.49 7.26
C GLN A 219 -28.21 26.49 7.41
N GLU A 220 -29.17 26.50 6.47
CA GLU A 220 -30.26 25.52 6.45
C GLU A 220 -29.74 24.10 6.15
N TYR A 221 -28.79 23.95 5.22
CA TYR A 221 -28.14 22.67 4.96
C TYR A 221 -27.36 22.16 6.17
N ASN A 222 -26.59 23.02 6.82
CA ASN A 222 -25.87 22.69 8.05
C ASN A 222 -26.84 22.30 9.19
N ALA A 223 -27.96 23.00 9.32
CA ALA A 223 -28.99 22.68 10.32
C ALA A 223 -29.66 21.32 10.03
N ARG A 224 -29.92 21.01 8.76
CA ARG A 224 -30.52 19.73 8.33
C ARG A 224 -29.57 18.56 8.46
N ALA A 225 -28.28 18.78 8.21
CA ALA A 225 -27.24 17.80 8.42
C ALA A 225 -27.31 17.26 9.85
N ALA A 226 -27.49 18.13 10.87
CA ALA A 226 -27.74 17.73 12.26
C ALA A 226 -26.73 16.68 12.80
N GLY A 227 -25.46 16.77 12.38
CA GLY A 227 -24.41 15.79 12.72
C GLY A 227 -24.35 14.54 11.83
N LYS A 228 -25.19 14.48 10.78
CA LYS A 228 -25.16 13.50 9.69
C LYS A 228 -24.75 14.18 8.38
N THR A 229 -24.62 13.39 7.31
CA THR A 229 -24.34 13.87 5.96
C THR A 229 -25.63 14.29 5.25
N GLU A 230 -25.73 15.56 4.85
CA GLU A 230 -26.78 16.04 3.93
C GLU A 230 -26.23 16.00 2.50
N THR A 231 -26.90 15.25 1.63
CA THR A 231 -26.45 15.03 0.23
C THR A 231 -27.56 15.26 -0.79
N ARG A 232 -27.18 15.46 -2.05
CA ARG A 232 -28.09 15.51 -3.19
C ARG A 232 -27.63 14.56 -4.29
N LEU A 233 -28.58 13.80 -4.82
CA LEU A 233 -28.33 12.83 -5.87
C LEU A 233 -28.29 13.53 -7.23
N VAL A 234 -27.12 13.53 -7.86
CA VAL A 234 -26.88 14.12 -9.19
C VAL A 234 -26.65 13.00 -10.19
N ASP A 235 -27.45 12.98 -11.26
CA ASP A 235 -27.30 12.03 -12.37
C ASP A 235 -26.16 12.41 -13.33
N GLN A 236 -25.82 11.52 -14.25
CA GLN A 236 -24.70 11.70 -15.19
C GLN A 236 -24.81 12.99 -16.03
N ILE A 237 -26.01 13.34 -16.50
CA ILE A 237 -26.20 14.51 -17.36
C ILE A 237 -26.00 15.80 -16.55
N LYS A 238 -26.63 15.86 -15.38
CA LYS A 238 -26.49 17.01 -14.47
C LYS A 238 -25.10 17.13 -13.87
N LEU A 239 -24.36 16.04 -13.75
CA LEU A 239 -22.98 16.07 -13.25
C LEU A 239 -22.05 16.82 -14.21
N GLN A 240 -22.25 16.67 -15.53
CA GLN A 240 -21.54 17.47 -16.52
C GLN A 240 -21.89 18.95 -16.36
N GLU A 241 -23.19 19.27 -16.35
CA GLU A 241 -23.66 20.65 -16.20
C GLU A 241 -23.17 21.28 -14.88
N LEU A 242 -23.11 20.50 -13.80
CA LEU A 242 -22.64 20.95 -12.50
C LEU A 242 -21.18 21.41 -12.56
N GLN A 243 -20.31 20.60 -13.18
CA GLN A 243 -18.89 20.91 -13.32
C GLN A 243 -18.68 22.18 -14.16
N ASP A 244 -19.41 22.29 -15.28
CA ASP A 244 -19.38 23.48 -16.13
C ASP A 244 -19.86 24.73 -15.37
N GLN A 245 -20.88 24.61 -14.51
CA GLN A 245 -21.38 25.70 -13.67
C GLN A 245 -20.41 26.07 -12.54
N ILE A 246 -19.72 25.11 -11.95
CA ILE A 246 -18.67 25.36 -10.95
C ILE A 246 -17.55 26.19 -11.59
N ASP A 247 -17.07 25.79 -12.77
CA ASP A 247 -16.03 26.52 -13.50
C ASP A 247 -16.50 27.92 -13.88
N THR A 248 -17.73 28.05 -14.40
CA THR A 248 -18.33 29.35 -14.73
C THR A 248 -18.33 30.27 -13.51
N ILE A 249 -18.82 29.79 -12.36
CA ILE A 249 -18.90 30.61 -11.14
C ILE A 249 -17.50 31.04 -10.67
N ILE A 250 -16.51 30.15 -10.71
CA ILE A 250 -15.15 30.47 -10.26
C ILE A 250 -14.48 31.53 -11.15
N HIS A 251 -14.76 31.55 -12.45
CA HIS A 251 -14.08 32.44 -13.40
C HIS A 251 -14.83 33.74 -13.69
N GLU A 252 -16.15 33.76 -13.53
CA GLU A 252 -16.98 34.96 -13.76
C GLU A 252 -17.20 35.79 -12.49
N ASP A 253 -16.84 35.27 -11.31
CA ASP A 253 -16.97 36.00 -10.06
C ASP A 253 -15.90 37.09 -9.91
N GLU A 254 -16.35 38.34 -9.74
CA GLU A 254 -15.47 39.51 -9.57
C GLU A 254 -15.36 39.95 -8.09
N ASP A 255 -16.24 39.47 -7.20
CA ASP A 255 -16.47 40.06 -5.87
C ASP A 255 -15.97 39.20 -4.69
N GLU A 256 -15.97 37.86 -4.80
CA GLU A 256 -15.70 36.92 -3.70
C GLU A 256 -14.33 36.23 -3.81
N ASP A 257 -13.46 36.68 -4.73
CA ASP A 257 -12.11 36.14 -4.94
C ASP A 257 -12.07 34.61 -5.19
N LEU A 258 -13.10 34.06 -5.85
CA LEU A 258 -13.26 32.60 -6.02
C LEU A 258 -12.14 31.94 -6.84
N HIS A 259 -11.31 32.73 -7.53
CA HIS A 259 -10.13 32.28 -8.28
C HIS A 259 -9.13 31.44 -7.45
N ILE A 260 -9.16 31.55 -6.11
CA ILE A 260 -8.36 30.71 -5.20
C ILE A 260 -8.75 29.22 -5.28
N PHE A 261 -10.00 28.94 -5.62
CA PHE A 261 -10.51 27.58 -5.87
C PHE A 261 -10.25 27.13 -7.31
N GLY A 262 -9.76 28.04 -8.17
CA GLY A 262 -9.34 27.70 -9.52
C GLY A 262 -8.26 26.62 -9.52
N SER A 263 -8.23 25.80 -10.56
CA SER A 263 -7.35 24.62 -10.72
C SER A 263 -7.61 23.45 -9.77
N PHE A 264 -8.81 23.35 -9.21
CA PHE A 264 -9.22 22.13 -8.52
C PHE A 264 -9.25 20.94 -9.48
N PHE A 265 -9.20 19.73 -8.92
CA PHE A 265 -9.40 18.49 -9.64
C PHE A 265 -10.05 17.45 -8.74
N PHE A 266 -10.66 16.44 -9.33
CA PHE A 266 -11.31 15.35 -8.64
C PHE A 266 -10.34 14.20 -8.38
N ILE A 267 -10.51 13.57 -7.23
CA ILE A 267 -9.86 12.31 -6.88
C ILE A 267 -10.98 11.35 -6.50
N MET A 268 -11.12 10.27 -7.23
CA MET A 268 -12.01 9.18 -6.89
C MET A 268 -11.18 8.03 -6.31
N ASP A 269 -11.58 7.47 -5.17
CA ASP A 269 -10.94 6.29 -4.62
C ASP A 269 -11.92 5.18 -4.27
N ILE A 270 -11.46 3.95 -4.47
CA ILE A 270 -12.14 2.70 -4.13
C ILE A 270 -11.13 1.83 -3.43
N ARG A 271 -11.49 1.27 -2.27
CA ARG A 271 -10.60 0.44 -1.46
C ARG A 271 -11.29 -0.85 -1.06
N GLY A 272 -10.51 -1.90 -0.86
CA GLY A 272 -11.00 -3.15 -0.28
C GLY A 272 -11.87 -3.97 -1.24
N ILE A 273 -11.66 -3.84 -2.54
CA ILE A 273 -12.45 -4.56 -3.56
C ILE A 273 -11.88 -5.94 -3.93
N LYS A 274 -10.80 -6.38 -3.26
CA LYS A 274 -10.10 -7.67 -3.50
C LYS A 274 -11.08 -8.84 -3.63
N LEU A 275 -11.93 -9.07 -2.64
CA LEU A 275 -12.85 -10.22 -2.62
C LEU A 275 -13.90 -10.19 -3.74
N THR A 276 -14.25 -9.02 -4.25
CA THR A 276 -15.30 -8.88 -5.27
C THR A 276 -14.84 -9.26 -6.68
N ASN A 277 -13.52 -9.30 -6.90
CA ASN A 277 -12.91 -9.57 -8.21
C ASN A 277 -11.91 -10.75 -8.21
N LYS A 278 -11.57 -11.32 -7.04
CA LYS A 278 -10.62 -12.44 -6.91
C LYS A 278 -11.20 -13.81 -7.30
N ASP A 279 -12.44 -14.11 -6.91
CA ASP A 279 -13.02 -15.46 -6.91
C ASP A 279 -13.81 -15.84 -8.16
N ARG A 280 -13.88 -14.99 -9.19
CA ARG A 280 -14.46 -15.47 -10.46
C ARG A 280 -13.35 -16.15 -11.25
N ASP A 281 -13.67 -17.28 -11.88
CA ASP A 281 -12.76 -18.09 -12.70
C ASP A 281 -12.28 -17.29 -13.93
N HIS A 282 -11.41 -16.30 -13.70
CA HIS A 282 -11.06 -15.22 -14.60
C HIS A 282 -9.96 -15.58 -15.60
N LEU A 283 -9.56 -16.84 -15.68
CA LEU A 283 -8.50 -17.29 -16.58
C LEU A 283 -8.82 -17.05 -18.08
N GLY A 284 -10.04 -16.65 -18.42
CA GLY A 284 -10.45 -16.30 -19.79
C GLY A 284 -10.54 -14.81 -20.14
N ASN A 285 -10.69 -13.90 -19.16
CA ASN A 285 -10.94 -12.47 -19.42
C ASN A 285 -9.83 -11.60 -18.81
N ALA A 286 -9.53 -10.45 -19.42
CA ALA A 286 -8.57 -9.52 -18.83
C ALA A 286 -9.11 -8.98 -17.48
N PRO A 287 -8.30 -8.86 -16.41
CA PRO A 287 -8.76 -8.34 -15.10
C PRO A 287 -9.49 -6.99 -15.17
N PHE A 288 -9.19 -6.18 -16.18
CA PHE A 288 -9.84 -4.90 -16.42
C PHE A 288 -11.28 -5.02 -16.96
N GLU A 289 -11.61 -6.09 -17.68
CA GLU A 289 -12.98 -6.36 -18.14
C GLU A 289 -13.88 -6.72 -16.95
N VAL A 290 -13.32 -7.47 -15.99
CA VAL A 290 -13.97 -7.83 -14.74
C VAL A 290 -14.38 -6.60 -13.94
N LEU A 291 -13.52 -5.58 -13.91
CA LEU A 291 -13.82 -4.35 -13.18
C LEU A 291 -15.10 -3.67 -13.67
N ALA A 292 -15.36 -3.68 -14.97
CA ALA A 292 -16.59 -3.10 -15.52
C ALA A 292 -17.85 -3.82 -15.03
N ASP A 293 -17.77 -5.14 -14.80
CA ASP A 293 -18.87 -5.94 -14.25
C ASP A 293 -19.01 -5.78 -12.73
N VAL A 294 -17.89 -5.63 -12.02
CA VAL A 294 -17.88 -5.50 -10.56
C VAL A 294 -18.30 -4.10 -10.12
N ILE A 295 -17.94 -3.08 -10.92
CA ILE A 295 -18.19 -1.67 -10.61
C ILE A 295 -18.88 -0.98 -11.80
N PRO A 296 -20.14 -1.34 -12.11
CA PRO A 296 -20.85 -0.82 -13.29
C PRO A 296 -21.14 0.68 -13.20
N ALA A 297 -20.97 1.28 -12.02
CA ALA A 297 -21.08 2.71 -11.79
C ALA A 297 -20.01 3.53 -12.52
N LEU A 298 -18.88 2.90 -12.89
CA LEU A 298 -17.75 3.56 -13.51
C LEU A 298 -17.66 3.30 -15.02
N ASP A 299 -17.13 4.29 -15.74
CA ASP A 299 -16.77 4.11 -17.15
C ASP A 299 -15.27 3.87 -17.29
N PHE A 300 -14.85 2.61 -17.10
CA PHE A 300 -13.44 2.23 -17.26
C PHE A 300 -12.88 2.54 -18.65
N HIS A 301 -13.70 2.47 -19.71
CA HIS A 301 -13.22 2.79 -21.06
C HIS A 301 -12.92 4.29 -21.20
N TYR A 302 -13.67 5.14 -20.51
CA TYR A 302 -13.36 6.56 -20.38
C TYR A 302 -12.13 6.79 -19.49
N MET A 303 -12.09 6.16 -18.32
CA MET A 303 -11.05 6.38 -17.30
C MET A 303 -9.65 5.92 -17.71
N PHE A 304 -9.53 4.88 -18.54
CA PHE A 304 -8.23 4.36 -19.00
C PHE A 304 -7.57 5.19 -20.11
N LYS A 305 -8.25 6.24 -20.60
CA LYS A 305 -7.69 7.15 -21.58
C LYS A 305 -6.84 8.22 -20.87
N PRO A 306 -5.53 8.34 -21.18
CA PRO A 306 -4.65 9.29 -20.48
C PRO A 306 -5.11 10.75 -20.56
N GLU A 307 -5.82 11.14 -21.62
CA GLU A 307 -6.39 12.48 -21.77
C GLU A 307 -7.51 12.80 -20.76
N ASN A 308 -8.11 11.78 -20.17
CA ASN A 308 -9.23 11.91 -19.22
C ASN A 308 -8.78 11.83 -17.76
N GLY A 309 -7.48 11.78 -17.51
CA GLY A 309 -6.91 11.71 -16.17
C GLY A 309 -5.98 10.52 -15.98
N GLU A 310 -5.56 10.32 -14.73
CA GLU A 310 -4.65 9.26 -14.35
C GLU A 310 -5.35 8.27 -13.42
N CYS A 311 -5.46 7.02 -13.88
CA CYS A 311 -6.02 5.89 -13.15
C CYS A 311 -4.87 5.02 -12.62
N VAL A 312 -4.78 4.88 -11.30
CA VAL A 312 -3.81 4.05 -10.59
C VAL A 312 -4.57 2.92 -9.92
N ILE A 313 -4.05 1.70 -10.04
CA ILE A 313 -4.70 0.47 -9.58
C ILE A 313 -3.67 -0.33 -8.80
N ASP A 314 -4.08 -0.88 -7.66
CA ASP A 314 -3.26 -1.82 -6.88
C ASP A 314 -3.58 -3.24 -7.37
N LEU A 315 -2.68 -3.83 -8.17
CA LEU A 315 -2.86 -5.16 -8.75
C LEU A 315 -2.20 -6.19 -7.83
N GLY A 316 -2.98 -7.14 -7.32
CA GLY A 316 -2.50 -8.25 -6.51
C GLY A 316 -2.45 -9.55 -7.28
N ILE A 317 -1.29 -10.19 -7.32
CA ILE A 317 -1.09 -11.53 -7.85
C ILE A 317 -0.81 -12.45 -6.67
N SER A 318 -1.65 -13.45 -6.44
CA SER A 318 -1.49 -14.39 -5.33
C SER A 318 -1.24 -15.79 -5.86
N ALA A 319 -0.27 -16.51 -5.29
CA ALA A 319 -0.01 -17.91 -5.60
C ALA A 319 -0.23 -18.75 -4.34
N GLY A 320 -1.21 -19.65 -4.39
CA GLY A 320 -1.59 -20.54 -3.29
C GLY A 320 -1.47 -22.02 -3.68
N SER A 321 -1.14 -22.87 -2.71
CA SER A 321 -1.15 -24.32 -2.90
C SER A 321 -2.58 -24.86 -2.84
N GLU A 322 -2.95 -25.75 -3.77
CA GLU A 322 -4.17 -26.55 -3.74
C GLU A 322 -3.92 -27.99 -3.25
N ALA A 323 -2.83 -28.21 -2.51
CA ALA A 323 -2.56 -29.52 -1.90
C ALA A 323 -3.64 -29.90 -0.88
N ASP A 324 -3.88 -31.20 -0.74
CA ASP A 324 -4.81 -31.78 0.25
C ASP A 324 -4.37 -31.51 1.70
N GLN A 325 -3.08 -31.26 1.91
CA GLN A 325 -2.51 -30.92 3.20
C GLN A 325 -2.23 -29.41 3.30
N PRO A 326 -2.43 -28.78 4.47
CA PRO A 326 -2.10 -27.37 4.67
C PRO A 326 -0.63 -27.09 4.36
N MET A 327 -0.39 -26.09 3.50
CA MET A 327 0.96 -25.68 3.09
C MET A 327 1.16 -24.18 3.24
N VAL A 328 2.41 -23.79 3.49
CA VAL A 328 2.82 -22.38 3.55
C VAL A 328 3.79 -22.09 2.42
N GLY A 329 3.39 -21.17 1.53
CA GLY A 329 4.27 -20.56 0.55
C GLY A 329 5.11 -19.45 1.21
N LEU A 330 6.40 -19.42 0.88
CA LEU A 330 7.33 -18.43 1.40
C LEU A 330 8.18 -17.87 0.26
N TRP A 331 8.22 -16.54 0.17
CA TRP A 331 9.17 -15.82 -0.66
C TRP A 331 10.57 -15.91 -0.07
N ASN A 332 11.51 -16.40 -0.87
CA ASN A 332 12.93 -16.32 -0.55
C ASN A 332 13.43 -14.90 -0.85
N LEU A 333 13.86 -14.18 0.19
CA LEU A 333 14.27 -12.79 0.11
C LEU A 333 15.43 -12.58 -0.86
N THR A 334 16.40 -13.49 -0.94
CA THR A 334 17.51 -13.36 -1.90
C THR A 334 17.00 -13.36 -3.34
N LYS A 335 16.02 -14.21 -3.65
CA LYS A 335 15.45 -14.31 -5.00
C LYS A 335 14.55 -13.13 -5.34
N VAL A 336 13.75 -12.69 -4.39
CA VAL A 336 12.84 -11.55 -4.58
C VAL A 336 13.62 -10.24 -4.64
N ASP A 337 14.61 -10.03 -3.77
CA ASP A 337 15.48 -8.85 -3.83
C ASP A 337 16.20 -8.74 -5.19
N ALA A 338 16.70 -9.86 -5.70
CA ALA A 338 17.30 -9.91 -7.03
C ALA A 338 16.30 -9.56 -8.15
N SER A 339 15.03 -9.94 -8.04
CA SER A 339 14.01 -9.58 -9.04
C SER A 339 13.66 -8.09 -8.98
N PHE A 340 13.61 -7.49 -7.79
CA PHE A 340 13.42 -6.04 -7.61
C PHE A 340 14.59 -5.23 -8.20
N ALA A 341 15.82 -5.67 -7.94
CA ALA A 341 17.01 -5.08 -8.54
C ALA A 341 16.98 -5.17 -10.07
N GLN A 342 16.54 -6.31 -10.62
CA GLN A 342 16.39 -6.49 -12.06
C GLN A 342 15.26 -5.62 -12.66
N ALA A 343 14.18 -5.40 -11.91
CA ALA A 343 13.09 -4.51 -12.28
C ALA A 343 13.49 -3.02 -12.25
N GLY A 344 14.65 -2.70 -11.65
CA GLY A 344 15.16 -1.33 -11.58
C GLY A 344 14.45 -0.47 -10.55
N THR A 345 13.95 -1.07 -9.46
CA THR A 345 13.37 -0.33 -8.34
C THR A 345 14.43 0.48 -7.60
N ASN A 346 13.98 1.41 -6.75
CA ASN A 346 14.84 2.01 -5.72
C ASN A 346 15.32 0.94 -4.73
N THR A 347 16.20 1.33 -3.81
CA THR A 347 16.66 0.46 -2.72
C THR A 347 15.47 -0.17 -1.99
N PRO A 348 15.34 -1.51 -2.02
CA PRO A 348 14.20 -2.18 -1.43
C PRO A 348 14.30 -2.21 0.10
N TYR A 349 13.14 -2.25 0.74
CA TYR A 349 12.98 -2.55 2.17
C TYR A 349 12.66 -4.03 2.32
N LEU A 350 13.47 -4.73 3.11
CA LEU A 350 13.31 -6.14 3.39
C LEU A 350 12.73 -6.34 4.79
N PHE A 351 11.80 -7.28 4.90
CA PHE A 351 11.16 -7.69 6.15
C PHE A 351 11.19 -9.21 6.23
N ASN A 352 11.76 -9.77 7.29
CA ASN A 352 11.78 -11.21 7.50
C ASN A 352 10.53 -11.70 8.25
N VAL A 353 10.23 -12.99 8.15
CA VAL A 353 9.17 -13.66 8.94
C VAL A 353 9.78 -14.10 10.28
N GLY A 354 9.86 -13.18 11.23
CA GLY A 354 10.35 -13.48 12.58
C GLY A 354 11.76 -14.09 12.54
N THR A 355 11.89 -15.37 12.90
CA THR A 355 13.16 -16.10 12.93
C THR A 355 13.62 -16.64 11.56
N LEU A 356 12.79 -16.56 10.51
CA LEU A 356 13.15 -16.98 9.15
C LEU A 356 13.87 -15.85 8.41
N ALA A 357 15.17 -15.69 8.68
CA ALA A 357 15.98 -14.58 8.17
C ALA A 357 15.94 -14.42 6.64
N ASP A 358 15.87 -15.54 5.90
CA ASP A 358 15.91 -15.56 4.44
C ASP A 358 14.53 -15.50 3.76
N TYR A 359 13.45 -15.36 4.53
CA TYR A 359 12.08 -15.43 4.00
C TYR A 359 11.22 -14.29 4.52
N GLY A 360 10.41 -13.69 3.64
CA GLY A 360 9.47 -12.66 4.07
C GLY A 360 8.94 -11.77 2.96
N ALA A 361 9.07 -10.46 3.15
CA ALA A 361 8.54 -9.45 2.27
C ALA A 361 9.64 -8.48 1.79
N VAL A 362 9.46 -8.00 0.57
CA VAL A 362 10.28 -6.97 -0.05
C VAL A 362 9.36 -5.89 -0.58
N SER A 363 9.71 -4.63 -0.39
CA SER A 363 8.98 -3.51 -0.99
C SER A 363 9.89 -2.41 -1.51
N ALA A 364 9.52 -1.82 -2.64
CA ALA A 364 10.26 -0.70 -3.23
C ALA A 364 9.37 0.15 -4.13
N GLU A 365 9.74 1.41 -4.28
CA GLU A 365 9.18 2.29 -5.31
C GLU A 365 10.05 2.24 -6.57
N TYR A 366 9.44 2.43 -7.74
CA TYR A 366 10.18 2.63 -8.96
C TYR A 366 10.72 4.07 -9.04
N PRO A 367 11.95 4.29 -9.54
CA PRO A 367 12.41 5.62 -9.90
C PRO A 367 11.42 6.29 -10.87
N ILE A 368 11.22 7.60 -10.76
CA ILE A 368 10.21 8.35 -11.55
C ILE A 368 10.33 8.06 -13.06
N ASP A 369 11.54 8.07 -13.60
CA ASP A 369 11.78 7.84 -15.02
C ASP A 369 11.39 6.41 -15.42
N CYS A 370 11.71 5.42 -14.58
CA CYS A 370 11.33 4.02 -14.79
C CYS A 370 9.81 3.82 -14.68
N ALA A 371 9.19 4.40 -13.65
CA ALA A 371 7.76 4.37 -13.42
C ALA A 371 6.97 4.95 -14.59
N SER A 372 7.49 6.01 -15.23
CA SER A 372 6.85 6.62 -16.40
C SER A 372 6.85 5.72 -17.65
N VAL A 373 7.82 4.81 -17.77
CA VAL A 373 7.94 3.88 -18.89
C VAL A 373 7.16 2.59 -18.62
N LEU A 374 7.32 2.01 -17.43
CA LEU A 374 6.69 0.74 -17.04
C LEU A 374 5.25 0.92 -16.59
N GLN A 375 4.82 2.14 -16.27
CA GLN A 375 3.52 2.45 -15.66
C GLN A 375 3.30 1.73 -14.32
N MET A 376 4.41 1.45 -13.60
CA MET A 376 4.42 0.85 -12.27
C MET A 376 5.08 1.82 -11.30
N ARG A 377 4.44 2.05 -10.14
CA ARG A 377 4.92 3.04 -9.17
C ARG A 377 5.57 2.39 -7.96
N TYR A 378 5.06 1.25 -7.57
CA TYR A 378 5.44 0.55 -6.37
C TYR A 378 5.39 -0.95 -6.63
N HIS A 379 6.17 -1.71 -5.88
CA HIS A 379 6.17 -3.16 -5.94
C HIS A 379 6.33 -3.67 -4.52
N MET A 380 5.53 -4.67 -4.15
CA MET A 380 5.66 -5.36 -2.86
C MET A 380 5.31 -6.84 -2.98
N ALA A 381 6.29 -7.67 -2.68
CA ALA A 381 6.11 -9.12 -2.54
C ALA A 381 6.08 -9.47 -1.07
N TYR A 382 5.11 -10.28 -0.62
CA TYR A 382 4.99 -10.69 0.78
C TYR A 382 4.30 -12.05 0.96
N ASN A 383 4.51 -12.68 2.11
CA ASN A 383 3.91 -13.98 2.45
C ASN A 383 2.51 -13.78 3.05
N LEU A 384 1.50 -14.52 2.58
CA LEU A 384 0.13 -14.38 3.10
C LEU A 384 -0.03 -14.88 4.54
N ILE A 385 0.95 -15.61 5.06
CA ILE A 385 1.00 -15.97 6.49
C ILE A 385 1.02 -14.73 7.41
N PHE A 386 1.44 -13.57 6.89
CA PHE A 386 1.37 -12.31 7.63
C PHE A 386 -0.06 -11.80 7.82
N GLU A 387 -1.03 -12.15 6.95
CA GLU A 387 -2.40 -11.65 7.06
C GLU A 387 -3.07 -12.04 8.39
N ILE A 388 -2.66 -13.16 9.00
CA ILE A 388 -3.15 -13.62 10.31
C ILE A 388 -2.72 -12.68 11.43
N VAL A 389 -1.52 -12.09 11.31
CA VAL A 389 -0.88 -11.27 12.37
C VAL A 389 -0.81 -9.78 12.03
N HIS A 390 -1.22 -9.41 10.81
CA HIS A 390 -1.11 -8.06 10.28
C HIS A 390 -1.85 -7.05 11.17
N GLY A 391 -1.15 -5.98 11.55
CA GLY A 391 -1.68 -4.90 12.40
C GLY A 391 -1.91 -5.27 13.88
N ASN A 392 -1.69 -6.52 14.28
CA ASN A 392 -2.16 -7.04 15.57
C ASN A 392 -1.05 -7.47 16.54
N ILE A 393 0.21 -7.55 16.12
CA ILE A 393 1.27 -8.08 16.99
C ILE A 393 2.64 -7.43 16.74
N GLN A 394 3.36 -7.15 17.83
CA GLN A 394 4.80 -6.95 17.84
C GLN A 394 5.49 -8.26 18.22
N PHE A 395 6.41 -8.74 17.39
CA PHE A 395 7.28 -9.84 17.81
C PHE A 395 8.08 -9.41 19.05
N PRO A 396 8.33 -10.31 20.01
CA PRO A 396 9.09 -9.97 21.21
C PRO A 396 10.50 -9.50 20.84
N GLU A 397 11.04 -8.55 21.61
CA GLU A 397 12.43 -8.15 21.47
C GLU A 397 13.38 -9.31 21.82
N ASN A 398 14.57 -9.33 21.22
CA ASN A 398 15.56 -10.35 21.51
C ASN A 398 15.94 -10.38 22.99
N SER A 399 16.03 -9.21 23.64
CA SER A 399 16.26 -9.07 25.09
C SER A 399 15.23 -9.84 25.92
N ASP A 400 13.95 -9.68 25.59
CA ASP A 400 12.84 -10.36 26.25
C ASP A 400 12.86 -11.86 26.00
N ALA A 401 13.19 -12.27 24.77
CA ALA A 401 13.32 -13.68 24.38
C ALA A 401 14.45 -14.38 25.15
N TYR A 402 15.65 -13.80 25.21
CA TYR A 402 16.77 -14.35 25.98
C TYR A 402 16.50 -14.38 27.49
N ALA A 403 15.77 -13.39 28.01
CA ALA A 403 15.38 -13.37 29.41
C ALA A 403 14.21 -14.31 29.75
N ALA A 404 13.54 -14.88 28.73
CA ALA A 404 12.32 -15.67 28.86
C ALA A 404 11.28 -14.99 29.79
N ASN A 405 11.16 -13.66 29.71
CA ASN A 405 10.40 -12.91 30.70
C ASN A 405 8.88 -12.98 30.44
N SER A 406 8.09 -12.40 31.36
CA SER A 406 6.63 -12.40 31.23
C SER A 406 6.13 -11.72 29.95
N THR A 407 6.84 -10.72 29.45
CA THR A 407 6.50 -10.00 28.21
C THR A 407 6.66 -10.91 27.01
N PHE A 408 7.80 -11.62 26.90
CA PHE A 408 8.02 -12.64 25.88
C PHE A 408 6.90 -13.68 25.87
N HIS A 409 6.60 -14.26 27.04
CA HIS A 409 5.54 -15.26 27.15
C HIS A 409 4.16 -14.71 26.77
N ALA A 410 3.84 -13.47 27.13
CA ALA A 410 2.57 -12.84 26.74
C ALA A 410 2.46 -12.68 25.22
N HIS A 411 3.50 -12.16 24.56
CA HIS A 411 3.51 -11.96 23.11
C HIS A 411 3.48 -13.29 22.34
N ILE A 412 4.30 -14.27 22.73
CA ILE A 412 4.29 -15.59 22.09
C ILE A 412 2.94 -16.28 22.26
N ASN A 413 2.32 -16.23 23.46
CA ASN A 413 1.00 -16.80 23.65
C ASN A 413 -0.06 -16.12 22.78
N GLN A 414 0.03 -14.81 22.57
CA GLN A 414 -0.85 -14.09 21.64
C GLN A 414 -0.66 -14.59 20.19
N ILE A 415 0.59 -14.73 19.74
CA ILE A 415 0.93 -15.27 18.42
C ILE A 415 0.38 -16.70 18.27
N VAL A 416 0.66 -17.58 19.23
CA VAL A 416 0.21 -18.98 19.23
C VAL A 416 -1.32 -19.07 19.19
N ASN A 417 -2.02 -18.20 19.92
CA ASN A 417 -3.48 -18.16 19.91
C ASN A 417 -4.03 -17.76 18.53
N LEU A 418 -3.41 -16.77 17.87
CA LEU A 418 -3.82 -16.34 16.53
C LEU A 418 -3.57 -17.42 15.47
N TYR A 419 -2.45 -18.15 15.59
CA TYR A 419 -2.15 -19.26 14.68
C TYR A 419 -2.85 -20.59 15.02
N ARG A 420 -3.52 -20.70 16.17
CA ARG A 420 -4.11 -21.98 16.62
C ARG A 420 -5.12 -22.53 15.62
N ASP A 421 -6.01 -21.67 15.14
CA ASP A 421 -7.08 -22.04 14.22
C ASP A 421 -6.64 -21.95 12.75
N ALA A 422 -5.53 -21.24 12.48
CA ALA A 422 -4.91 -21.12 11.16
C ALA A 422 -4.24 -22.42 10.67
N LYS A 423 -4.01 -23.41 11.55
CA LYS A 423 -3.32 -24.67 11.22
C LYS A 423 -3.99 -25.49 10.13
N GLN A 424 -5.28 -25.25 9.87
CA GLN A 424 -6.06 -25.98 8.87
C GLN A 424 -6.08 -25.27 7.50
N SER A 425 -5.43 -24.12 7.39
CA SER A 425 -5.44 -23.30 6.18
C SER A 425 -4.09 -23.33 5.47
N SER A 426 -4.13 -23.39 4.14
CA SER A 426 -2.96 -23.13 3.32
C SER A 426 -2.77 -21.62 3.15
N TYR A 427 -1.54 -21.15 3.24
CA TYR A 427 -1.17 -19.76 3.03
C TYR A 427 -0.23 -19.66 1.84
N GLY A 428 -0.61 -18.85 0.87
CA GLY A 428 0.22 -18.61 -0.30
C GLY A 428 1.22 -17.49 -0.11
N VAL A 429 1.72 -17.00 -1.24
CA VAL A 429 2.49 -15.77 -1.36
C VAL A 429 1.73 -14.77 -2.22
N ARG A 430 2.07 -13.50 -2.10
CA ARG A 430 1.45 -12.41 -2.85
C ARG A 430 2.49 -11.46 -3.39
N ASP A 431 2.20 -10.93 -4.57
CA ASP A 431 2.93 -9.89 -5.24
C ASP A 431 1.97 -8.75 -5.58
N GLU A 432 2.26 -7.53 -5.16
CA GLU A 432 1.44 -6.34 -5.37
C GLU A 432 2.20 -5.30 -6.21
N LEU A 433 1.54 -4.80 -7.26
CA LEU A 433 2.09 -3.88 -8.27
C LEU A 433 1.24 -2.61 -8.39
#